data_AF-A0A8S2DUX9-F1
#
_entry.id   AF-A0A8S2DUX9-F1
#
_cell.length_a   1.000
_cell.length_b   1.000
_cell.length_c   1.000
_cell.angle_alpha   90.00
_cell.angle_beta   90.00
_cell.angle_gamma   90.00
#
_symmetry.space_group_name_H-M   'P 1'
#
loop_
_entity.id
_entity.type
_entity.pdbx_description
1 polymer ?
#
loop_
_entity_poly.entity_id
_entity_poly.type
_entity_poly.pdbx_seq_one_letter_code
_entity_poly.pdbx_strand_id
1 'polypeptide(L)'
;TITGLEPNINYMLLLDIVPVGDNQYIYEDSKWHIAGKAMPHSFKRYYVHSNGVQMGLQWMKDCVQFNKVKITNHSREHIILNSMHPYQISLHIVETSDIGSITSAKYNTFTFDETVFMAVTSYKNPDVTHAKICYNPFAMALRGI
;
A
#
# COMPACT_ATOMS: atom_id res chain seq x y z
N THR A 1 13.72 7.08 -1.05
CA THR A 1 14.68 6.87 -2.15
C THR A 1 15.35 5.51 -1.95
N ILE A 2 15.91 4.92 -3.00
CA ILE A 2 16.59 3.61 -2.91
C ILE A 2 18.09 3.83 -3.08
N THR A 3 18.88 3.13 -2.25
CA THR A 3 20.34 3.16 -2.29
C THR A 3 20.89 1.77 -1.97
N GLY A 4 22.10 1.45 -2.42
CA GLY A 4 22.81 0.21 -2.07
C GLY A 4 22.44 -1.03 -2.88
N LEU A 5 21.76 -0.88 -4.03
CA LEU A 5 21.57 -1.98 -4.98
C LEU A 5 22.82 -2.16 -5.85
N GLU A 6 23.07 -3.38 -6.33
CA GLU A 6 24.13 -3.62 -7.31
C GLU A 6 23.77 -2.97 -8.64
N PRO A 7 24.58 -2.01 -9.16
CA PRO A 7 24.18 -1.16 -10.29
C PRO A 7 23.77 -1.92 -11.56
N ASN A 8 24.43 -3.05 -11.85
CA ASN A 8 24.27 -3.83 -13.09
C ASN A 8 23.38 -5.07 -12.93
N ILE A 9 22.78 -5.26 -11.76
CA ILE A 9 21.87 -6.38 -11.47
C ILE A 9 20.43 -5.93 -11.66
N ASN A 10 19.59 -6.82 -12.19
CA ASN A 10 18.17 -6.55 -12.40
C ASN A 10 17.36 -6.78 -11.14
N TYR A 11 16.49 -5.81 -10.85
CA TYR A 11 15.56 -5.85 -9.74
C TYR A 11 14.15 -5.52 -10.20
N MET A 12 13.19 -6.04 -9.46
CA MET A 12 11.80 -5.65 -9.54
C MET A 12 11.33 -5.16 -8.18
N LEU A 13 10.49 -4.12 -8.21
CA LEU A 13 9.89 -3.56 -7.01
C LEU A 13 8.41 -3.96 -6.93
N LEU A 14 8.02 -4.41 -5.74
CA LEU A 14 6.68 -4.88 -5.45
C LEU A 14 6.11 -4.12 -4.25
N LEU A 15 4.79 -4.01 -4.21
CA LEU A 15 4.05 -3.52 -3.06
C LEU A 15 2.97 -4.54 -2.71
N ASP A 16 2.83 -4.86 -1.43
CA ASP A 16 1.63 -5.48 -0.88
C ASP A 16 1.03 -4.62 0.22
N ILE A 17 -0.16 -5.01 0.67
CA ILE A 17 -0.84 -4.41 1.81
C ILE A 17 -1.27 -5.55 2.72
N VAL A 18 -0.73 -5.57 3.93
CA VAL A 18 -0.91 -6.66 4.90
C VAL A 18 -1.79 -6.21 6.07
N PRO A 19 -2.68 -7.08 6.58
CA PRO A 19 -3.51 -6.75 7.72
C PRO A 19 -2.69 -6.58 8.99
N VAL A 20 -3.12 -5.67 9.87
CA VAL A 20 -2.48 -5.40 11.16
C VAL A 20 -3.36 -5.91 12.30
N GLY A 21 -3.05 -7.11 12.79
CA GLY A 21 -3.83 -7.75 13.84
C GLY A 21 -5.18 -8.28 13.38
N ASP A 22 -5.99 -8.74 14.35
CA ASP A 22 -7.14 -9.62 14.10
C ASP A 22 -8.48 -9.00 14.52
N ASN A 23 -8.56 -7.67 14.55
CA ASN A 23 -9.76 -6.95 15.00
C ASN A 23 -10.42 -6.19 13.86
N GLN A 24 -11.76 -6.20 13.87
CA GLN A 24 -12.59 -5.28 13.12
C GLN A 24 -12.93 -4.08 14.02
N TYR A 25 -12.95 -2.89 13.44
CA TYR A 25 -13.19 -1.66 14.18
C TYR A 25 -14.51 -0.97 13.80
N ILE A 26 -14.96 -0.07 14.65
CA ILE A 26 -16.00 0.92 14.39
C ILE A 26 -15.51 2.30 14.83
N TYR A 27 -16.03 3.37 14.23
CA TYR A 27 -15.70 4.74 14.62
C TYR A 27 -16.93 5.41 15.24
N GLU A 28 -16.89 5.63 16.55
CA GLU A 28 -17.96 6.21 17.38
C GLU A 28 -17.32 7.15 18.40
N ASP A 29 -18.05 8.20 18.83
CA ASP A 29 -17.56 9.19 19.80
C ASP A 29 -16.16 9.73 19.47
N SER A 30 -15.94 10.00 18.18
CA SER A 30 -14.68 10.49 17.61
C SER A 30 -13.47 9.57 17.83
N LYS A 31 -13.68 8.27 18.11
CA LYS A 31 -12.64 7.29 18.42
C LYS A 31 -12.87 5.97 17.70
N TRP A 32 -11.77 5.22 17.52
CA TRP A 32 -11.82 3.86 17.02
C TRP A 32 -12.03 2.88 18.17
N HIS A 33 -13.03 2.01 18.03
CA HIS A 33 -13.37 0.96 18.98
C HIS A 33 -13.31 -0.40 18.31
N ILE A 34 -12.93 -1.44 19.06
CA ILE A 34 -12.99 -2.82 18.57
C ILE A 34 -14.46 -3.24 18.52
N ALA A 35 -14.94 -3.59 17.33
CA ALA A 35 -16.31 -4.07 17.10
C ALA A 35 -16.40 -5.60 17.09
N GLY A 36 -15.29 -6.29 16.77
CA GLY A 36 -15.26 -7.74 16.70
C GLY A 36 -13.97 -8.29 16.14
N LYS A 37 -13.99 -9.55 15.73
CA LYS A 37 -12.86 -10.23 15.11
C LYS A 37 -12.81 -9.93 13.60
N ALA A 38 -11.60 -9.74 13.08
CA ALA A 38 -11.37 -9.53 11.67
C ALA A 38 -11.86 -10.73 10.84
N MET A 39 -12.43 -10.45 9.68
CA MET A 39 -12.75 -11.49 8.71
C MET A 39 -11.48 -12.07 8.10
N PRO A 40 -11.50 -13.35 7.66
CA PRO A 40 -10.39 -13.91 6.90
C PRO A 40 -10.03 -13.02 5.72
N HIS A 41 -8.75 -12.68 5.62
CA HIS A 41 -8.26 -11.85 4.53
C HIS A 41 -8.18 -12.66 3.24
N SER A 42 -8.47 -11.99 2.12
CA SER A 42 -8.29 -12.58 0.79
C SER A 42 -6.82 -12.90 0.51
N PHE A 43 -6.57 -13.70 -0.53
CA PHE A 43 -5.22 -14.09 -0.92
C PHE A 43 -4.30 -12.88 -1.11
N LYS A 44 -3.08 -13.01 -0.60
CA LYS A 44 -2.01 -12.03 -0.75
C LYS A 44 -1.82 -11.68 -2.22
N ARG A 45 -1.82 -10.37 -2.53
CA ARG A 45 -1.65 -9.87 -3.89
C ARG A 45 -0.57 -8.80 -3.92
N TYR A 46 0.37 -8.99 -4.84
CA TYR A 46 1.41 -8.01 -5.11
C TYR A 46 0.99 -7.08 -6.23
N TYR A 47 1.31 -5.80 -6.08
CA TYR A 47 1.38 -4.84 -7.16
C TYR A 47 2.82 -4.75 -7.64
N VAL A 48 3.04 -5.03 -8.93
CA VAL A 48 4.35 -4.83 -9.57
C VAL A 48 4.47 -3.36 -9.98
N HIS A 49 5.57 -2.71 -9.62
CA HIS A 49 5.82 -1.33 -10.02
C HIS A 49 5.77 -1.19 -11.56
N SER A 50 5.17 -0.12 -12.07
CA SER A 50 4.90 0.03 -13.52
C SER A 50 6.15 0.10 -14.40
N ASN A 51 7.33 0.32 -13.82
CA ASN A 51 8.60 0.28 -14.55
C ASN A 51 9.09 -1.16 -14.81
N GLY A 52 8.45 -2.18 -14.23
CA GLY A 52 8.81 -3.58 -14.43
C GLY A 52 10.14 -3.96 -13.80
N VAL A 53 10.92 -4.78 -14.52
CA VAL A 53 12.28 -5.17 -14.14
C VAL A 53 13.27 -4.13 -14.65
N GLN A 54 14.11 -3.60 -13.77
CA GLN A 54 15.11 -2.58 -14.12
C GLN A 54 16.42 -2.85 -13.37
N MET A 55 17.53 -2.38 -13.93
CA MET A 55 18.83 -2.43 -13.26
C MET A 55 18.84 -1.62 -11.96
N GLY A 56 19.64 -2.04 -10.97
CA GLY A 56 19.80 -1.34 -9.70
C GLY A 56 20.17 0.12 -9.87
N LEU A 57 21.03 0.45 -10.85
CA LEU A 57 21.38 1.83 -11.20
C LEU A 57 20.14 2.68 -11.57
N GLN A 58 19.19 2.11 -12.30
CA GLN A 58 17.98 2.83 -12.72
C GLN A 58 17.04 3.06 -11.54
N TRP A 59 16.92 2.09 -10.62
CA TRP A 59 16.10 2.24 -9.42
C TRP A 59 16.64 3.27 -8.43
N MET A 60 17.97 3.40 -8.35
CA MET A 60 18.61 4.37 -7.46
C MET A 60 18.70 5.78 -8.04
N LYS A 61 18.37 5.97 -9.33
CA LYS A 61 18.51 7.25 -10.02
C LYS A 61 17.56 8.32 -9.49
N ASP A 62 16.29 7.96 -9.31
CA ASP A 62 15.21 8.89 -9.00
C ASP A 62 14.30 8.32 -7.88
N CYS A 63 13.36 9.12 -7.39
CA CYS A 63 12.37 8.65 -6.43
C CYS A 63 11.40 7.66 -7.07
N VAL A 64 11.21 6.49 -6.43
CA VAL A 64 10.24 5.47 -6.85
C VAL A 64 8.85 5.82 -6.31
N GLN A 65 7.83 5.74 -7.16
CA GLN A 65 6.47 6.15 -6.83
C GLN A 65 5.42 5.09 -7.19
N PHE A 66 4.67 4.62 -6.19
CA PHE A 66 3.55 3.70 -6.36
C PHE A 66 2.20 4.43 -6.53
N ASN A 67 2.18 5.51 -7.32
CA ASN A 67 1.01 6.40 -7.46
C ASN A 67 -0.16 5.81 -8.27
N LYS A 68 0.06 4.67 -8.94
CA LYS A 68 -0.96 3.95 -9.73
C LYS A 68 -1.59 2.78 -8.99
N VAL A 69 -1.22 2.53 -7.74
CA VAL A 69 -1.82 1.48 -6.91
C VAL A 69 -3.29 1.82 -6.64
N LYS A 70 -4.16 0.81 -6.78
CA LYS A 70 -5.58 0.92 -6.48
C LYS A 70 -5.96 -0.14 -5.44
N ILE A 71 -6.84 0.25 -4.53
CA ILE A 71 -7.45 -0.64 -3.54
C ILE A 71 -8.96 -0.74 -3.82
N THR A 72 -9.58 -1.85 -3.46
CA THR A 72 -11.01 -2.10 -3.65
C THR A 72 -11.56 -2.99 -2.53
N ASN A 73 -12.87 -2.97 -2.33
CA ASN A 73 -13.58 -3.85 -1.40
C ASN A 73 -14.36 -4.98 -2.12
N HIS A 74 -14.37 -5.03 -3.45
CA HIS A 74 -15.17 -5.99 -4.22
C HIS A 74 -14.46 -6.59 -5.46
N SER A 75 -13.69 -5.79 -6.21
CA SER A 75 -13.12 -6.24 -7.49
C SER A 75 -11.88 -7.10 -7.33
N ARG A 76 -11.80 -8.20 -8.10
CA ARG A 76 -10.61 -9.07 -8.15
C ARG A 76 -9.51 -8.58 -9.08
N GLU A 77 -9.51 -7.33 -9.54
CA GLU A 77 -8.44 -6.77 -10.38
C GLU A 77 -7.41 -5.94 -9.60
N HIS A 78 -7.77 -5.46 -8.42
CA HIS A 78 -6.93 -4.57 -7.59
C HIS A 78 -6.65 -5.19 -6.22
N ILE A 79 -5.87 -4.52 -5.37
CA ILE A 79 -5.62 -5.02 -4.01
C ILE A 79 -6.94 -4.95 -3.22
N ILE A 80 -7.42 -6.09 -2.73
CA ILE A 80 -8.68 -6.16 -1.99
C ILE A 80 -8.42 -5.96 -0.50
N LEU A 81 -9.11 -4.98 0.09
CA LEU A 81 -9.07 -4.71 1.53
C LEU A 81 -10.47 -4.78 2.12
N ASN A 82 -10.57 -5.33 3.33
CA ASN A 82 -11.80 -5.32 4.09
C ASN A 82 -11.96 -3.94 4.76
N SER A 83 -13.12 -3.32 4.58
CA SER A 83 -13.43 -2.05 5.25
C SER A 83 -13.40 -2.21 6.77
N MET A 84 -13.03 -1.16 7.48
CA MET A 84 -12.93 -1.06 8.94
C MET A 84 -11.86 -1.99 9.56
N HIS A 85 -10.78 -2.24 8.83
CA HIS A 85 -9.63 -3.01 9.29
C HIS A 85 -8.33 -2.20 9.09
N PRO A 86 -7.36 -2.33 10.00
CA PRO A 86 -6.05 -1.70 9.86
C PRO A 86 -5.14 -2.51 8.93
N TYR A 87 -4.33 -1.80 8.16
CA TYR A 87 -3.40 -2.37 7.19
C TYR A 87 -2.06 -1.62 7.22
N GLN A 88 -0.99 -2.34 6.91
CA GLN A 88 0.34 -1.79 6.69
C GLN A 88 0.77 -2.02 5.25
N ILE A 89 1.49 -1.06 4.68
CA ILE A 89 2.10 -1.20 3.35
C ILE A 89 3.47 -1.87 3.53
N SER A 90 3.75 -2.91 2.74
CA SER A 90 5.10 -3.46 2.61
C SER A 90 5.61 -3.27 1.19
N LEU A 91 6.86 -2.80 1.10
CA LEU A 91 7.60 -2.68 -0.16
C LEU A 91 8.60 -3.82 -0.24
N HIS A 92 8.74 -4.43 -1.40
CA HIS A 92 9.71 -5.48 -1.62
C HIS A 92 10.64 -5.16 -2.79
N ILE A 93 11.91 -5.44 -2.60
CA ILE A 93 12.93 -5.44 -3.64
C ILE A 93 13.31 -6.89 -3.92
N VAL A 94 13.18 -7.30 -5.18
CA VAL A 94 13.48 -8.66 -5.63
C VAL A 94 14.53 -8.61 -6.71
N GLU A 95 15.67 -9.25 -6.49
CA GLU A 95 16.66 -9.48 -7.54
C GLU A 95 16.12 -10.53 -8.52
N THR A 96 15.84 -10.13 -9.75
CA THR A 96 15.33 -11.03 -10.78
C THR A 96 15.38 -10.42 -12.17
N SER A 97 15.52 -11.27 -13.18
CA SER A 97 15.33 -10.95 -14.60
C SER A 97 13.95 -11.35 -15.14
N ASP A 98 13.13 -12.07 -14.38
CA ASP A 98 11.84 -12.61 -14.83
C ASP A 98 10.73 -12.44 -13.78
N ILE A 99 9.59 -11.91 -14.21
CA ILE A 99 8.39 -11.70 -13.40
C ILE A 99 7.81 -13.04 -12.91
N GLY A 100 7.97 -14.13 -13.67
CA GLY A 100 7.47 -15.46 -13.30
C GLY A 100 8.10 -16.01 -12.01
N SER A 101 9.28 -15.53 -11.63
CA SER A 101 10.05 -16.01 -10.47
C SER A 101 9.61 -15.44 -9.12
N ILE A 102 8.69 -14.48 -9.09
CA ILE A 102 8.28 -13.77 -7.86
C ILE A 102 7.96 -14.74 -6.73
N THR A 103 7.14 -15.76 -6.99
CA THR A 103 6.64 -16.67 -5.95
C THR A 103 7.72 -17.47 -5.22
N SER A 104 8.91 -17.64 -5.81
CA SER A 104 10.01 -18.43 -5.27
C SER A 104 11.25 -17.59 -4.93
N ALA A 105 11.23 -16.29 -5.20
CA ALA A 105 12.37 -15.40 -4.99
C ALA A 105 12.55 -15.01 -3.52
N LYS A 106 13.79 -14.63 -3.15
CA LYS A 106 14.06 -13.97 -1.86
C LYS A 106 13.71 -12.49 -1.99
N TYR A 107 13.04 -11.96 -0.97
CA TYR A 107 12.58 -10.57 -0.93
C TYR A 107 13.36 -9.81 0.13
N ASN A 108 13.87 -8.63 -0.21
CA ASN A 108 14.19 -7.62 0.79
C ASN A 108 12.93 -6.80 1.04
N THR A 109 12.35 -6.95 2.23
CA THR A 109 11.06 -6.34 2.60
C THR A 109 11.26 -5.15 3.52
N PHE A 110 10.57 -4.05 3.23
CA PHE A 110 10.62 -2.80 3.98
C PHE A 110 9.19 -2.38 4.35
N THR A 111 8.98 -2.10 5.62
CA THR A 111 7.72 -1.58 6.16
C THR A 111 8.01 -0.28 6.90
N PHE A 112 7.01 0.59 6.97
CA PHE A 112 7.09 1.86 7.69
C PHE A 112 5.86 1.96 8.58
N ASP A 113 6.04 2.18 9.88
CA ASP A 113 4.94 2.20 10.84
C ASP A 113 3.99 3.39 10.59
N GLU A 114 4.52 4.49 10.06
CA GLU A 114 3.76 5.68 9.67
C GLU A 114 2.82 5.42 8.47
N THR A 115 3.00 4.30 7.76
CA THR A 115 2.15 3.90 6.62
C THR A 115 1.01 2.98 7.01
N VAL A 116 0.80 2.74 8.31
CA VAL A 116 -0.37 2.01 8.81
C VAL A 116 -1.62 2.88 8.64
N PHE A 117 -2.69 2.32 8.09
CA PHE A 117 -3.95 3.02 7.88
C PHE A 117 -5.17 2.12 8.08
N MET A 118 -6.33 2.72 8.32
CA MET A 118 -7.60 2.00 8.35
C MET A 118 -8.29 2.08 6.99
N ALA A 119 -8.60 0.94 6.38
CA ALA A 119 -9.39 0.92 5.16
C ALA A 119 -10.85 1.29 5.47
N VAL A 120 -11.45 2.20 4.71
CA VAL A 120 -12.84 2.63 4.88
C VAL A 120 -13.49 2.88 3.53
N THR A 121 -14.81 2.65 3.43
CA THR A 121 -15.60 2.99 2.22
C THR A 121 -16.03 4.45 2.18
N SER A 122 -16.02 5.14 3.33
CA SER A 122 -16.21 6.58 3.46
C SER A 122 -15.42 7.10 4.66
N TYR A 123 -14.96 8.35 4.59
CA TYR A 123 -14.20 8.95 5.69
C TYR A 123 -15.02 8.97 6.98
N LYS A 124 -14.37 8.63 8.10
CA LYS A 124 -14.98 8.56 9.44
C LYS A 124 -14.56 9.72 10.33
N ASN A 125 -13.26 10.04 10.32
CA ASN A 125 -12.70 11.17 11.06
C ASN A 125 -12.71 12.45 10.19
N PRO A 126 -13.41 13.54 10.60
CA PRO A 126 -13.41 14.82 9.90
C PRO A 126 -12.03 15.43 9.67
N ASP A 127 -11.09 15.26 10.61
CA ASP A 127 -9.73 15.81 10.49
C ASP A 127 -8.98 15.17 9.32
N VAL A 128 -9.19 13.86 9.11
CA VAL A 128 -8.63 13.14 7.95
C VAL A 128 -9.25 13.65 6.66
N THR A 129 -10.56 13.88 6.64
CA THR A 129 -11.24 14.47 5.47
C THR A 129 -10.66 15.83 5.12
N HIS A 130 -10.52 16.72 6.12
CA HIS A 130 -9.95 18.04 5.94
C HIS A 130 -8.51 17.97 5.42
N ALA A 131 -7.65 17.14 6.04
CA ALA A 131 -6.29 16.92 5.56
C ALA A 131 -6.26 16.42 4.11
N LYS A 132 -7.13 15.47 3.74
CA LYS A 132 -7.22 14.98 2.35
C LYS A 132 -7.64 16.08 1.38
N ILE A 133 -8.57 16.96 1.77
CA ILE A 133 -8.97 18.12 0.96
C ILE A 133 -7.80 19.09 0.77
N CYS A 134 -7.08 19.44 1.84
CA CYS A 134 -5.97 20.40 1.80
C CYS A 134 -4.77 19.88 0.99
N TYR A 135 -4.40 18.61 1.15
CA TYR A 135 -3.13 18.10 0.62
C TYR A 135 -3.27 17.32 -0.69
N ASN A 136 -4.44 16.80 -1.06
CA ASN A 136 -4.62 16.12 -2.33
C ASN A 136 -4.94 17.13 -3.45
N PRO A 137 -4.11 17.26 -4.50
CA PRO A 137 -4.41 18.14 -5.64
C PRO A 137 -5.73 17.79 -6.35
N PHE A 138 -6.16 16.53 -6.33
CA PHE A 138 -7.41 16.11 -6.96
C PHE A 138 -8.67 16.50 -6.16
N ALA A 139 -8.51 16.94 -4.90
CA ALA A 139 -9.62 17.39 -4.05
C ALA A 139 -9.76 18.92 -4.00
N MET A 140 -9.05 19.65 -4.88
CA MET A 140 -9.02 21.12 -4.88
C MET A 140 -10.41 21.78 -4.94
N ALA A 141 -11.36 21.18 -5.67
CA ALA A 141 -12.71 21.72 -5.80
C ALA A 141 -13.50 21.78 -4.47
N LEU A 142 -13.07 21.05 -3.44
CA LEU A 142 -13.72 20.98 -2.13
C LEU A 142 -13.10 21.91 -1.08
N ARG A 143 -12.04 22.66 -1.43
CA ARG A 143 -11.27 23.48 -0.46
C ARG A 143 -11.97 24.77 0.02
N GLY A 144 -13.15 25.07 -0.51
CA GLY A 144 -13.90 26.31 -0.21
C GLY A 144 -15.36 26.08 0.17
N ILE A 145 -15.72 24.85 0.54
CA ILE A 145 -17.03 24.46 1.08
C ILE A 145 -16.83 24.20 2.58
#